data_AF-A0A2E2UKW1-F1
#
_entry.id   AF-A0A2E2UKW1-F1
#
_cell.length_a   1.000
_cell.length_b   1.000
_cell.length_c   1.000
_cell.angle_alpha   90.00
_cell.angle_beta   90.00
_cell.angle_gamma   90.00
#
_symmetry.space_group_name_H-M   'P 1'
#
loop_
_entity.id
_entity.type
_entity.pdbx_description
1 polymer ?
#
loop_
_entity_poly.entity_id
_entity_poly.type
_entity_poly.pdbx_seq_one_letter_code
_entity_poly.pdbx_strand_id
1 'polypeptide(L)'
;MSFSYAQKPTVHFDLGFSGEFVSGRWNPVRVELRDINEAELEIHIDQGSLLTGELPMVYRARLPGGNGLSVFEDDLYIPTWRQLSWLIKSGKNTLASGSFNPQERSSSPLDIIVSVHPGRWRSFYDSSSRVLETDPGRLPKRLAAYNGVRSLLIDGTSEPPQLEAIAAAAASGVKVILNTPLPNSHDNLSLLATSPLKRLGAGWIIANGKTPDEFRTFLSVHNGLDGPLFERIVGAIEHTAQRGAPRLLLLVVLAIYSLLTLFLLRLGNAVAIISTLALGVVSSLGAWVLLPPETPRLTSTLSLTICGGELAANLRFHSIYNRPRGELNLDLVGHPIEDRSYVIGPRGITFSLERGERTTIFAKPILSPAPLVWQGSSLINTGSESLSNVYVNGFGMQDNELLPEFALVPANKSTTDPPSLYLDLENHLPRGTAFALAGRNLIIALPTETDISMPPHENSKEP
;
A
#
# COMPACT_ATOMS: atom_id res chain seq x y z
N MET A 1 30.68 30.68 -39.89
CA MET A 1 30.79 30.70 -38.41
C MET A 1 29.47 30.21 -37.84
N SER A 2 29.40 28.92 -37.53
CA SER A 2 28.24 28.28 -36.90
C SER A 2 28.33 28.49 -35.40
N PHE A 3 27.50 29.39 -34.86
CA PHE A 3 27.31 29.53 -33.42
C PHE A 3 26.52 28.31 -32.92
N SER A 4 27.23 27.28 -32.46
CA SER A 4 26.63 26.23 -31.65
C SER A 4 26.36 26.84 -30.27
N TYR A 5 25.10 27.17 -29.99
CA TYR A 5 24.65 27.36 -28.61
C TYR A 5 24.73 25.98 -27.93
N ALA A 6 25.87 25.67 -27.32
CA ALA A 6 25.96 24.54 -26.41
C ALA A 6 25.03 24.82 -25.22
N GLN A 7 23.89 24.12 -25.15
CA GLN A 7 23.04 24.15 -23.97
C GLN A 7 23.83 23.62 -22.77
N LYS A 8 23.69 24.28 -21.61
CA LYS A 8 24.41 23.89 -20.41
C LYS A 8 23.79 22.60 -19.83
N PRO A 9 24.61 21.67 -19.31
CA PRO A 9 24.11 20.50 -18.61
C PRO A 9 23.21 20.95 -17.46
N THR A 10 22.00 20.39 -17.38
CA THR A 10 20.98 20.80 -16.42
C THR A 10 20.44 19.57 -15.71
N VAL A 11 20.32 19.67 -14.39
CA VAL A 11 19.70 18.66 -13.52
C VAL A 11 18.50 19.28 -12.84
N HIS A 12 17.36 18.60 -12.92
CA HIS A 12 16.18 18.94 -12.13
C HIS A 12 15.80 17.70 -11.30
N PHE A 13 15.69 17.89 -9.99
CA PHE A 13 15.27 16.87 -9.05
C PHE A 13 13.96 17.32 -8.41
N ASP A 14 12.98 16.44 -8.38
CA ASP A 14 11.69 16.68 -7.75
C ASP A 14 11.31 15.47 -6.88
N LEU A 15 10.93 15.73 -5.62
CA LEU A 15 10.44 14.75 -4.67
C LEU A 15 9.02 15.16 -4.27
N GLY A 16 8.06 14.28 -4.49
CA GLY A 16 6.65 14.60 -4.34
C GLY A 16 6.10 15.36 -5.55
N PHE A 17 5.02 16.11 -5.32
CA PHE A 17 4.40 16.94 -6.34
C PHE A 17 4.90 18.38 -6.19
N SER A 18 5.69 18.86 -7.15
CA SER A 18 6.26 20.21 -7.15
C SER A 18 7.06 20.52 -5.87
N GLY A 19 7.84 19.55 -5.39
CA GLY A 19 8.66 19.63 -4.17
C GLY A 19 7.92 19.32 -2.86
N GLU A 20 6.60 19.14 -2.89
CA GLU A 20 5.78 18.82 -1.71
C GLU A 20 5.50 17.32 -1.61
N PHE A 21 5.81 16.72 -0.46
CA PHE A 21 5.61 15.28 -0.21
C PHE A 21 4.92 15.02 1.14
N VAL A 22 4.49 13.79 1.34
CA VAL A 22 3.77 13.34 2.56
C VAL A 22 4.58 12.27 3.26
N SER A 23 4.91 12.50 4.54
CA SER A 23 5.57 11.50 5.38
C SER A 23 4.62 10.35 5.74
N GLY A 24 5.17 9.14 5.87
CA GLY A 24 4.42 7.90 6.09
C GLY A 24 3.73 7.35 4.83
N ARG A 25 4.11 7.84 3.64
CA ARG A 25 3.45 7.51 2.36
C ARG A 25 4.48 7.31 1.24
N TRP A 26 4.03 6.65 0.17
CA TRP A 26 4.74 6.61 -1.11
C TRP A 26 4.58 7.95 -1.83
N ASN A 27 5.69 8.49 -2.33
CA ASN A 27 5.75 9.77 -3.03
C ASN A 27 6.51 9.60 -4.36
N PRO A 28 6.13 10.30 -5.44
CA PRO A 28 6.86 10.25 -6.69
C PRO A 28 8.25 10.87 -6.54
N VAL A 29 9.22 10.31 -7.25
CA VAL A 29 10.56 10.86 -7.44
C VAL A 29 10.77 11.04 -8.93
N ARG A 30 11.17 12.24 -9.35
CA ARG A 30 11.48 12.54 -10.74
C ARG A 30 12.83 13.23 -10.86
N VAL A 31 13.66 12.73 -11.77
CA VAL A 31 14.93 13.35 -12.10
C VAL A 31 15.00 13.58 -13.59
N GLU A 32 15.26 14.82 -13.98
CA GLU A 32 15.48 15.19 -15.37
C GLU A 32 16.95 15.57 -15.54
N LEU A 33 17.61 14.87 -16.45
CA LEU A 33 19.00 15.11 -16.84
C LEU A 33 19.01 15.59 -18.28
N ARG A 34 19.68 16.72 -18.55
CA ARG A 34 19.92 17.18 -19.91
C ARG A 34 21.41 17.26 -20.20
N ASP A 35 21.83 16.57 -21.26
CA ASP A 35 23.22 16.57 -21.75
C ASP A 35 24.23 16.13 -20.68
N ILE A 36 23.86 15.11 -19.90
CA ILE A 36 24.64 14.55 -18.80
C ILE A 36 24.79 13.05 -19.04
N ASN A 37 26.00 12.53 -18.78
CA ASN A 37 26.31 11.10 -18.86
C ASN A 37 25.60 10.30 -17.75
N GLU A 38 25.84 9.00 -17.66
CA GLU A 38 25.28 8.18 -16.57
C GLU A 38 25.57 8.82 -15.20
N ALA A 39 24.54 8.85 -14.37
CA ALA A 39 24.57 9.45 -13.04
C ALA A 39 23.89 8.52 -12.03
N GLU A 40 24.09 8.78 -10.75
CA GLU A 40 23.49 8.06 -9.64
C GLU A 40 22.79 9.04 -8.72
N LEU A 41 21.52 8.76 -8.43
CA LEU A 41 20.76 9.43 -7.38
C LEU A 41 20.96 8.66 -6.07
N GLU A 42 21.42 9.36 -5.03
CA GLU A 42 21.35 8.86 -3.66
C GLU A 42 20.43 9.77 -2.83
N ILE A 43 19.46 9.18 -2.13
CA ILE A 43 18.64 9.88 -1.12
C ILE A 43 18.92 9.23 0.23
N HIS A 44 19.29 10.05 1.22
CA HIS A 44 19.63 9.64 2.57
C HIS A 44 18.56 10.16 3.52
N ILE A 45 17.93 9.24 4.26
CA ILE A 45 16.86 9.52 5.22
C ILE A 45 17.26 8.94 6.57
N ASP A 46 17.46 9.79 7.59
CA ASP A 46 17.64 9.33 8.96
C ASP A 46 16.27 9.23 9.64
N GLN A 47 15.85 8.00 9.94
CA GLN A 47 14.59 7.66 10.62
C GLN A 47 14.75 7.63 12.15
N GLY A 48 15.96 7.86 12.62
CA GLY A 48 16.33 7.75 14.01
C GLY A 48 15.54 8.68 14.93
N SER A 49 15.64 8.41 16.23
CA SER A 49 15.17 9.30 17.29
C SER A 49 16.30 9.60 18.27
N LEU A 50 16.08 10.50 19.22
CA LEU A 50 17.03 10.70 20.32
C LEU A 50 17.22 9.43 21.17
N LEU A 51 16.24 8.51 21.18
CA LEU A 51 16.26 7.27 21.96
C LEU A 51 16.90 6.11 21.19
N THR A 52 16.61 6.00 19.89
CA THR A 52 17.03 4.86 19.05
C THR A 52 18.39 5.10 18.37
N GLY A 53 18.90 6.34 18.36
CA GLY A 53 20.09 6.70 17.58
C GLY A 53 19.77 6.85 16.10
N GLU A 54 20.82 6.93 15.26
CA GLU A 54 20.68 7.05 13.81
C GLU A 54 20.17 5.74 13.20
N LEU A 55 19.15 5.84 12.34
CA LEU A 55 18.59 4.70 11.59
C LEU A 55 18.55 5.07 10.11
N PRO A 56 19.68 4.92 9.39
CA PRO A 56 19.79 5.37 8.01
C PRO A 56 19.02 4.48 7.04
N MET A 57 18.20 5.12 6.21
CA MET A 57 17.69 4.59 4.95
C MET A 57 18.41 5.27 3.80
N VAL A 58 18.95 4.47 2.88
CA VAL A 58 19.63 4.97 1.68
C VAL A 58 18.91 4.45 0.44
N TYR A 59 18.32 5.35 -0.35
CA TYR A 59 17.82 5.03 -1.68
C TYR A 59 18.91 5.27 -2.73
N ARG A 60 19.18 4.29 -3.58
CA ARG A 60 20.13 4.41 -4.71
C ARG A 60 19.48 4.03 -6.03
N ALA A 61 19.58 4.91 -7.01
CA ALA A 61 19.09 4.65 -8.36
C ALA A 61 20.12 5.09 -9.41
N ARG A 62 20.34 4.22 -10.41
CA ARG A 62 21.09 4.58 -11.61
C ARG A 62 20.18 5.38 -12.53
N LEU A 63 20.64 6.57 -12.90
CA LEU A 63 19.95 7.47 -13.78
C LEU A 63 20.49 7.26 -15.21
N PRO A 64 19.63 6.91 -16.17
CA PRO A 64 20.04 6.85 -17.56
C PRO A 64 20.46 8.26 -18.00
N GLY A 65 21.72 8.43 -18.39
CA GLY A 65 22.22 9.65 -19.02
C GLY A 65 22.03 9.62 -20.54
N GLY A 66 22.45 10.68 -21.23
CA GLY A 66 22.45 10.72 -22.69
C GLY A 66 22.60 12.12 -23.27
N ASN A 67 22.72 12.18 -24.60
CA ASN A 67 22.67 13.42 -25.36
C ASN A 67 21.19 13.82 -25.50
N GLY A 68 20.78 14.96 -24.93
CA GLY A 68 19.39 15.38 -24.83
C GLY A 68 18.78 15.18 -23.45
N LEU A 69 17.43 15.19 -23.39
CA LEU A 69 16.67 15.07 -22.16
C LEU A 69 16.43 13.59 -21.81
N SER A 70 16.84 13.19 -20.61
CA SER A 70 16.52 11.91 -19.99
C SER A 70 15.68 12.16 -18.74
N VAL A 71 14.61 11.39 -18.57
CA VAL A 71 13.71 11.47 -17.42
C VAL A 71 13.71 10.13 -16.72
N PHE A 72 14.08 10.14 -15.44
CA PHE A 72 13.94 9.01 -14.53
C PHE A 72 12.76 9.26 -13.59
N GLU A 73 11.92 8.26 -13.41
CA GLU A 73 10.80 8.33 -12.48
C GLU A 73 10.71 7.04 -11.64
N ASP A 74 10.50 7.21 -10.35
CA ASP A 74 10.21 6.13 -9.40
C ASP A 74 9.25 6.64 -8.32
N ASP A 75 8.89 5.81 -7.34
CA ASP A 75 8.14 6.23 -6.17
C ASP A 75 8.83 5.70 -4.92
N LEU A 76 9.07 6.57 -3.95
CA LEU A 76 9.81 6.32 -2.73
C LEU A 76 8.89 6.47 -1.52
N TYR A 77 8.91 5.49 -0.62
CA TYR A 77 8.26 5.63 0.68
C TYR A 77 9.09 6.59 1.54
N ILE A 78 8.48 7.69 1.99
CA ILE A 78 9.14 8.65 2.87
C ILE A 78 8.65 8.41 4.29
N PRO A 79 9.42 7.71 5.15
CA PRO A 79 9.05 7.50 6.55
C PRO A 79 9.12 8.81 7.34
N THR A 80 8.78 8.76 8.62
CA THR A 80 9.10 9.85 9.54
C THR A 80 10.63 10.00 9.61
N TRP A 81 11.14 11.23 9.55
CA TRP A 81 12.58 11.48 9.43
C TRP A 81 13.05 12.65 10.30
N ARG A 82 14.35 12.63 10.63
CA ARG A 82 15.11 13.71 11.29
C ARG A 82 16.00 14.48 10.33
N GLN A 83 16.55 13.80 9.34
CA GLN A 83 17.28 14.44 8.25
C GLN A 83 16.92 13.74 6.93
N LEU A 84 16.66 14.54 5.89
CA LEU A 84 16.44 14.07 4.53
C LEU A 84 17.34 14.87 3.61
N SER A 85 18.26 14.20 2.92
CA SER A 85 19.15 14.82 1.94
C SER A 85 19.24 13.97 0.69
N TRP A 86 19.58 14.61 -0.42
CA TRP A 86 19.73 13.95 -1.70
C TRP A 86 20.94 14.50 -2.44
N LEU A 87 21.49 13.67 -3.30
CA LEU A 87 22.62 14.01 -4.13
C LEU A 87 22.53 13.27 -5.46
N ILE A 88 23.03 13.89 -6.51
CA ILE A 88 23.15 13.32 -7.84
C ILE A 88 24.62 13.39 -8.23
N LYS A 89 25.24 12.24 -8.46
CA LYS A 89 26.66 12.12 -8.80
C LYS A 89 26.84 11.58 -10.21
N SER A 90 27.86 12.05 -10.92
CA SER A 90 28.38 11.38 -12.10
C SER A 90 29.88 11.12 -11.90
N GLY A 91 30.24 9.86 -11.75
CA GLY A 91 31.57 9.46 -11.30
C GLY A 91 31.90 10.04 -9.92
N LYS A 92 32.95 10.86 -9.83
CA LYS A 92 33.38 11.53 -8.59
C LYS A 92 32.77 12.93 -8.39
N ASN A 93 32.06 13.45 -9.38
CA ASN A 93 31.55 14.82 -9.36
C ASN A 93 30.10 14.84 -8.88
N THR A 94 29.80 15.69 -7.91
CA THR A 94 28.43 16.01 -7.52
C THR A 94 27.85 17.00 -8.54
N LEU A 95 26.80 16.59 -9.24
CA LEU A 95 26.11 17.42 -10.21
C LEU A 95 25.08 18.33 -9.53
N ALA A 96 24.36 17.80 -8.56
CA ALA A 96 23.37 18.52 -7.77
C ALA A 96 23.22 17.86 -6.39
N SER A 97 22.80 18.62 -5.40
CA SER A 97 22.49 18.12 -4.06
C SER A 97 21.53 19.06 -3.37
N GLY A 98 20.77 18.54 -2.41
CA GLY A 98 19.88 19.32 -1.57
C GLY A 98 19.51 18.59 -0.30
N SER A 99 18.76 19.28 0.55
CA SER A 99 18.23 18.75 1.80
C SER A 99 16.89 19.40 2.09
N PHE A 100 16.03 18.68 2.80
CA PHE A 100 14.75 19.18 3.25
C PHE A 100 14.84 19.51 4.74
N ASN A 101 14.09 20.54 5.17
CA ASN A 101 14.07 20.95 6.57
C ASN A 101 13.10 20.05 7.35
N PRO A 102 13.47 19.50 8.52
CA PRO A 102 12.56 18.69 9.34
C PRO A 102 11.21 19.35 9.66
N GLN A 103 11.14 20.68 9.62
CA GLN A 103 9.91 21.46 9.79
C GLN A 103 8.92 21.31 8.61
N GLU A 104 9.40 20.93 7.43
CA GLU A 104 8.59 20.66 6.22
C GLU A 104 7.92 19.27 6.30
N ARG A 105 8.29 18.45 7.29
CA ARG A 105 7.70 17.13 7.51
C ARG A 105 6.23 17.27 7.87
N SER A 106 5.36 16.81 6.97
CA SER A 106 3.92 16.73 7.20
C SER A 106 3.35 15.40 6.73
N SER A 107 2.51 14.80 7.58
CA SER A 107 1.70 13.62 7.25
C SER A 107 0.31 13.99 6.73
N SER A 108 -0.01 15.29 6.69
CA SER A 108 -1.28 15.75 6.13
C SER A 108 -1.32 15.53 4.63
N PRO A 109 -2.44 15.02 4.09
CA PRO A 109 -2.54 14.69 2.67
C PRO A 109 -2.53 15.96 1.81
N LEU A 110 -2.17 15.78 0.54
CA LEU A 110 -2.10 16.84 -0.46
C LEU A 110 -3.40 16.95 -1.26
N ASP A 111 -3.76 18.16 -1.64
CA ASP A 111 -4.76 18.44 -2.66
C ASP A 111 -4.09 19.08 -3.87
N ILE A 112 -4.27 18.46 -5.04
CA ILE A 112 -3.59 18.86 -6.27
C ILE A 112 -4.57 19.58 -7.17
N ILE A 113 -4.14 20.71 -7.74
CA ILE A 113 -4.89 21.46 -8.74
C ILE A 113 -4.09 21.47 -10.05
N VAL A 114 -4.79 21.11 -11.13
CA VAL A 114 -4.31 21.17 -12.51
C VAL A 114 -5.16 22.22 -13.22
N SER A 115 -4.59 23.43 -13.34
CA SER A 115 -5.27 24.63 -13.83
C SER A 115 -4.23 25.69 -14.21
N VAL A 116 -4.54 26.54 -15.19
CA VAL A 116 -3.76 27.76 -15.46
C VAL A 116 -4.08 28.87 -14.45
N HIS A 117 -5.18 28.74 -13.70
CA HIS A 117 -5.69 29.71 -12.73
C HIS A 117 -6.00 29.06 -11.37
N PRO A 118 -5.01 28.42 -10.71
CA PRO A 118 -5.22 27.64 -9.47
C PRO A 118 -5.77 28.48 -8.31
N GLY A 119 -5.45 29.78 -8.25
CA GLY A 119 -5.90 30.68 -7.20
C GLY A 119 -7.43 30.77 -7.07
N ARG A 120 -8.17 30.54 -8.17
CA ARG A 120 -9.64 30.50 -8.17
C ARG A 120 -10.19 29.38 -7.29
N TRP A 121 -9.46 28.27 -7.22
CA TRP A 121 -9.89 27.04 -6.55
C TRP A 121 -9.43 26.97 -5.09
N ARG A 122 -8.44 27.77 -4.69
CA ARG A 122 -7.88 27.72 -3.33
C ARG A 122 -8.92 27.95 -2.23
N SER A 123 -9.92 28.80 -2.48
CA SER A 123 -11.01 29.12 -1.54
C SER A 123 -12.00 27.98 -1.30
N PHE A 124 -11.96 26.95 -2.14
CA PHE A 124 -12.82 25.78 -2.04
C PHE A 124 -12.32 24.80 -0.97
N TYR A 125 -11.03 24.87 -0.66
CA TYR A 125 -10.35 24.10 0.37
C TYR A 125 -10.23 24.87 1.69
N ASP A 126 -10.09 24.15 2.80
CA ASP A 126 -9.83 24.76 4.10
C ASP A 126 -8.48 25.49 4.13
N SER A 127 -8.35 26.48 5.00
CA SER A 127 -7.11 27.25 5.15
C SER A 127 -5.92 26.37 5.56
N SER A 128 -6.15 25.32 6.35
CA SER A 128 -5.16 24.34 6.77
C SER A 128 -4.83 23.26 5.73
N SER A 129 -5.56 23.19 4.62
CA SER A 129 -5.31 22.19 3.57
C SER A 129 -4.02 22.50 2.80
N ARG A 130 -3.26 21.45 2.48
CA ARG A 130 -2.03 21.53 1.67
C ARG A 130 -2.40 21.46 0.20
N VAL A 131 -2.72 22.62 -0.37
CA VAL A 131 -3.15 22.75 -1.76
C VAL A 131 -1.97 23.17 -2.63
N LEU A 132 -1.70 22.42 -3.70
CA LEU A 132 -0.59 22.67 -4.61
C LEU A 132 -1.02 22.64 -6.07
N GLU A 133 -0.28 23.36 -6.92
CA GLU A 133 -0.45 23.34 -8.36
C GLU A 133 0.55 22.37 -9.00
N THR A 134 0.10 21.63 -10.02
CA THR A 134 0.97 20.74 -10.78
C THR A 134 0.64 20.79 -12.26
N ASP A 135 1.68 20.74 -13.08
CA ASP A 135 1.56 20.62 -14.53
C ASP A 135 0.95 19.26 -14.93
N PRO A 136 -0.01 19.21 -15.87
CA PRO A 136 -0.66 17.96 -16.28
C PRO A 136 0.32 16.89 -16.78
N GLY A 137 1.43 17.27 -17.43
CA GLY A 137 2.48 16.37 -17.92
C GLY A 137 3.42 15.84 -16.82
N ARG A 138 3.32 16.37 -15.60
CA ARG A 138 4.06 15.88 -14.42
C ARG A 138 3.25 14.89 -13.57
N LEU A 139 1.99 14.64 -13.90
CA LEU A 139 1.18 13.66 -13.18
C LEU A 139 1.69 12.22 -13.43
N PRO A 140 2.07 11.47 -12.38
CA PRO A 140 2.56 10.11 -12.53
C PRO A 140 1.49 9.13 -13.01
N LYS A 141 1.88 8.10 -13.74
CA LYS A 141 0.97 7.00 -14.14
C LYS A 141 0.89 5.85 -13.14
N ARG A 142 1.55 6.00 -11.99
CA ARG A 142 1.80 4.92 -11.03
C ARG A 142 0.94 5.14 -9.79
N LEU A 143 0.22 4.11 -9.38
CA LEU A 143 -0.71 4.16 -8.25
C LEU A 143 -0.03 4.61 -6.94
N ALA A 144 1.19 4.14 -6.69
CA ALA A 144 1.94 4.45 -5.47
C ALA A 144 2.23 5.94 -5.30
N ALA A 145 2.40 6.70 -6.38
CA ALA A 145 2.70 8.13 -6.32
C ALA A 145 1.60 8.96 -5.61
N TYR A 146 0.36 8.46 -5.64
CA TYR A 146 -0.80 9.18 -5.13
C TYR A 146 -1.20 8.76 -3.71
N ASN A 147 -0.39 7.96 -3.01
CA ASN A 147 -0.73 7.42 -1.70
C ASN A 147 -0.92 8.51 -0.61
N GLY A 148 -0.24 9.66 -0.75
CA GLY A 148 -0.41 10.82 0.12
C GLY A 148 -1.41 11.87 -0.39
N VAL A 149 -2.11 11.62 -1.49
CA VAL A 149 -2.99 12.61 -2.15
C VAL A 149 -4.44 12.35 -1.76
N ARG A 150 -5.14 13.40 -1.33
CA ARG A 150 -6.57 13.36 -1.00
C ARG A 150 -7.44 13.65 -2.21
N SER A 151 -7.10 14.70 -2.97
CA SER A 151 -7.90 15.15 -4.11
C SER A 151 -7.03 15.64 -5.27
N LEU A 152 -7.57 15.52 -6.49
CA LEU A 152 -7.00 16.01 -7.73
C LEU A 152 -8.09 16.75 -8.51
N LEU A 153 -7.98 18.07 -8.62
CA LEU A 153 -8.91 18.91 -9.37
C LEU A 153 -8.34 19.23 -10.76
N ILE A 154 -9.14 18.99 -11.79
CA ILE A 154 -8.82 19.33 -13.18
C ILE A 154 -9.92 20.26 -13.67
N ASP A 155 -9.54 21.50 -14.00
CA ASP A 155 -10.52 22.52 -14.35
C ASP A 155 -10.75 22.72 -15.85
N GLY A 156 -9.96 22.04 -16.67
CA GLY A 156 -10.01 22.08 -18.13
C GLY A 156 -9.30 23.30 -18.75
N THR A 157 -8.63 24.15 -17.97
CA THR A 157 -7.93 25.33 -18.51
C THR A 157 -6.50 25.03 -18.96
N SER A 158 -5.88 23.96 -18.45
CA SER A 158 -4.54 23.50 -18.83
C SER A 158 -4.58 22.50 -20.00
N GLU A 159 -3.41 22.01 -20.41
CA GLU A 159 -3.35 20.83 -21.27
C GLU A 159 -4.02 19.61 -20.61
N PRO A 160 -4.63 18.71 -21.40
CA PRO A 160 -5.31 17.55 -20.86
C PRO A 160 -4.29 16.56 -20.24
N PRO A 161 -4.45 16.20 -18.95
CA PRO A 161 -3.64 15.15 -18.36
C PRO A 161 -3.93 13.78 -18.98
N GLN A 162 -2.96 12.89 -18.92
CA GLN A 162 -3.06 11.56 -19.51
C GLN A 162 -4.03 10.67 -18.72
N LEU A 163 -4.84 9.88 -19.45
CA LEU A 163 -5.91 9.07 -18.87
C LEU A 163 -5.39 8.09 -17.81
N GLU A 164 -4.20 7.52 -18.03
CA GLU A 164 -3.56 6.57 -17.14
C GLU A 164 -3.17 7.20 -15.80
N ALA A 165 -2.76 8.48 -15.80
CA ALA A 165 -2.45 9.20 -14.57
C ALA A 165 -3.73 9.45 -13.75
N ILE A 166 -4.84 9.77 -14.43
CA ILE A 166 -6.13 9.97 -13.78
C ILE A 166 -6.69 8.66 -13.22
N ALA A 167 -6.58 7.57 -13.98
CA ALA A 167 -6.97 6.25 -13.53
C ALA A 167 -6.10 5.78 -12.34
N ALA A 168 -4.79 6.02 -12.37
CA ALA A 168 -3.88 5.70 -11.27
C ALA A 168 -4.20 6.50 -10.00
N ALA A 169 -4.49 7.80 -10.14
CA ALA A 169 -4.90 8.65 -9.01
C ALA A 169 -6.22 8.16 -8.39
N ALA A 170 -7.26 7.97 -9.21
CA ALA A 170 -8.54 7.47 -8.70
C ALA A 170 -8.37 6.09 -8.05
N ALA A 171 -7.65 5.17 -8.72
CA ALA A 171 -7.45 3.81 -8.21
C ALA A 171 -6.69 3.77 -6.88
N SER A 172 -5.80 4.74 -6.62
CA SER A 172 -5.06 4.83 -5.35
C SER A 172 -5.90 5.32 -4.16
N GLY A 173 -7.11 5.85 -4.42
CA GLY A 173 -7.95 6.47 -3.38
C GLY A 173 -8.16 7.97 -3.52
N VAL A 174 -7.62 8.61 -4.56
CA VAL A 174 -7.81 10.07 -4.78
C VAL A 174 -9.22 10.36 -5.26
N LYS A 175 -9.77 11.48 -4.80
CA LYS A 175 -10.96 12.09 -5.39
C LYS A 175 -10.57 12.94 -6.58
N VAL A 176 -10.73 12.39 -7.78
CA VAL A 176 -10.51 13.11 -9.02
C VAL A 176 -11.75 13.92 -9.35
N ILE A 177 -11.63 15.23 -9.35
CA ILE A 177 -12.72 16.17 -9.61
C ILE A 177 -12.49 16.80 -10.97
N LEU A 178 -13.41 16.53 -11.90
CA LEU A 178 -13.45 17.10 -13.24
C LEU A 178 -14.45 18.25 -13.23
N ASN A 179 -13.99 19.48 -13.41
CA ASN A 179 -14.86 20.64 -13.47
C ASN A 179 -15.52 20.72 -14.86
N THR A 180 -16.76 20.24 -14.93
CA THR A 180 -17.55 20.15 -16.16
C THR A 180 -18.35 21.45 -16.43
N PRO A 181 -18.64 21.79 -17.70
CA PRO A 181 -18.22 21.08 -18.91
C PRO A 181 -16.72 21.26 -19.19
N LEU A 182 -16.06 20.16 -19.52
CA LEU A 182 -14.67 20.18 -20.00
C LEU A 182 -14.64 20.61 -21.47
N PRO A 183 -13.57 21.28 -21.93
CA PRO A 183 -13.41 21.62 -23.35
C PRO A 183 -13.13 20.37 -24.19
N ASN A 184 -13.36 20.45 -25.50
CA ASN A 184 -13.20 19.30 -26.43
C ASN A 184 -11.78 18.68 -26.41
N SER A 185 -10.75 19.46 -26.03
CA SER A 185 -9.39 18.91 -25.86
C SER A 185 -9.29 17.83 -24.78
N HIS A 186 -10.30 17.73 -23.90
CA HIS A 186 -10.38 16.79 -22.78
C HIS A 186 -11.43 15.69 -23.02
N ASP A 187 -11.87 15.47 -24.27
CA ASP A 187 -12.90 14.46 -24.61
C ASP A 187 -12.58 13.08 -24.05
N ASN A 188 -11.30 12.67 -24.03
CA ASN A 188 -10.88 11.39 -23.42
C ASN A 188 -11.20 11.30 -21.93
N LEU A 189 -11.14 12.40 -21.19
CA LEU A 189 -11.51 12.45 -19.76
C LEU A 189 -13.02 12.47 -19.57
N SER A 190 -13.78 12.98 -20.54
CA SER A 190 -15.24 12.93 -20.49
C SER A 190 -15.79 11.49 -20.51
N LEU A 191 -15.04 10.53 -21.10
CA LEU A 191 -15.36 9.10 -21.05
C LEU A 191 -15.29 8.52 -19.63
N LEU A 192 -14.51 9.14 -18.74
CA LEU A 192 -14.48 8.79 -17.32
C LEU A 192 -15.61 9.46 -16.53
N ALA A 193 -16.13 10.57 -17.05
CA ALA A 193 -17.15 11.43 -16.45
C ALA A 193 -18.57 11.11 -16.93
N THR A 194 -18.86 9.85 -17.31
CA THR A 194 -20.17 9.42 -17.83
C THR A 194 -21.30 9.52 -16.81
N SER A 195 -20.96 9.69 -15.53
CA SER A 195 -21.89 9.81 -14.40
C SER A 195 -21.37 10.89 -13.45
N PRO A 196 -22.24 11.60 -12.69
CA PRO A 196 -21.83 12.63 -11.74
C PRO A 196 -20.79 12.13 -10.73
N LEU A 197 -20.95 10.88 -10.29
CA LEU A 197 -19.99 10.18 -9.47
C LEU A 197 -19.76 8.78 -10.03
N LYS A 198 -18.49 8.40 -10.22
CA LYS A 198 -18.08 7.09 -10.69
C LYS A 198 -16.94 6.56 -9.83
N ARG A 199 -17.10 5.38 -9.24
CA ARG A 199 -16.03 4.74 -8.46
C ARG A 199 -15.01 4.12 -9.38
N LEU A 200 -13.72 4.29 -9.07
CA LEU A 200 -12.62 3.67 -9.81
C LEU A 200 -11.49 3.34 -8.83
N GLY A 201 -11.25 2.05 -8.59
CA GLY A 201 -10.45 1.52 -7.49
C GLY A 201 -10.89 2.02 -6.13
N ALA A 202 -9.93 2.44 -5.31
CA ALA A 202 -10.20 2.89 -3.94
C ALA A 202 -10.83 4.30 -3.87
N GLY A 203 -10.78 5.07 -4.96
CA GLY A 203 -11.21 6.47 -5.04
C GLY A 203 -12.38 6.70 -5.98
N TRP A 204 -12.49 7.94 -6.45
CA TRP A 204 -13.66 8.44 -7.20
C TRP A 204 -13.27 9.35 -8.35
N ILE A 205 -14.04 9.28 -9.43
CA ILE A 205 -14.10 10.30 -10.48
C ILE A 205 -15.43 11.04 -10.32
N ILE A 206 -15.34 12.35 -10.23
CA ILE A 206 -16.46 13.23 -9.91
C ILE A 206 -16.60 14.25 -11.03
N ALA A 207 -17.72 14.21 -11.75
CA ALA A 207 -18.08 15.24 -12.69
C ALA A 207 -18.76 16.37 -11.93
N ASN A 208 -18.00 17.37 -11.52
CA ASN A 208 -18.52 18.51 -10.78
C ASN A 208 -18.94 19.60 -11.76
N GLY A 209 -20.20 20.02 -11.71
CA GLY A 209 -20.74 21.05 -12.61
C GLY A 209 -20.63 22.46 -12.04
N LYS A 210 -20.97 22.71 -10.76
CA LYS A 210 -21.13 24.09 -10.25
C LYS A 210 -21.03 24.21 -8.71
N THR A 211 -20.54 25.38 -8.28
CA THR A 211 -20.50 25.93 -6.89
C THR A 211 -19.44 25.35 -5.91
N PRO A 212 -18.91 26.18 -4.99
CA PRO A 212 -18.01 25.73 -3.93
C PRO A 212 -18.62 24.74 -2.92
N ASP A 213 -19.93 24.80 -2.72
CA ASP A 213 -20.60 23.95 -1.72
C ASP A 213 -20.73 22.50 -2.19
N GLU A 214 -21.03 22.28 -3.48
CA GLU A 214 -21.00 20.94 -4.09
C GLU A 214 -19.60 20.34 -4.02
N PHE A 215 -18.57 21.13 -4.33
CA PHE A 215 -17.18 20.70 -4.23
C PHE A 215 -16.80 20.24 -2.81
N ARG A 216 -17.17 21.02 -1.79
CA ARG A 216 -16.92 20.66 -0.38
C ARG A 216 -17.68 19.41 0.03
N THR A 217 -18.90 19.24 -0.46
CA THR A 217 -19.70 18.03 -0.25
C THR A 217 -18.96 16.81 -0.80
N PHE A 218 -18.45 16.88 -2.03
CA PHE A 218 -17.66 15.81 -2.64
C PHE A 218 -16.34 15.54 -1.90
N LEU A 219 -15.67 16.57 -1.40
CA LEU A 219 -14.49 16.41 -0.53
C LEU A 219 -14.81 15.72 0.80
N SER A 220 -16.06 15.67 1.24
CA SER A 220 -16.47 14.95 2.45
C SER A 220 -16.87 13.48 2.24
N VAL A 221 -17.10 13.03 0.99
CA VAL A 221 -17.44 11.63 0.66
C VAL A 221 -16.40 10.65 1.22
N HIS A 222 -16.80 9.56 1.87
CA HIS A 222 -15.85 8.65 2.51
C HIS A 222 -14.94 7.93 1.48
N ASN A 223 -13.64 7.90 1.76
CA ASN A 223 -12.67 7.14 0.96
C ASN A 223 -12.49 5.74 1.55
N GLY A 224 -12.27 4.73 0.71
CA GLY A 224 -12.10 3.34 1.17
C GLY A 224 -10.75 3.03 1.82
N LEU A 225 -9.79 3.95 1.74
CA LEU A 225 -8.42 3.83 2.24
C LEU A 225 -8.00 5.13 2.94
N ASP A 226 -8.44 5.31 4.19
CA ASP A 226 -7.90 6.37 5.03
C ASP A 226 -6.65 5.90 5.80
N GLY A 227 -5.91 6.86 6.36
CA GLY A 227 -4.71 6.56 7.14
C GLY A 227 -4.93 5.62 8.33
N PRO A 228 -6.02 5.80 9.11
CA PRO A 228 -6.37 4.89 10.20
C PRO A 228 -6.68 3.45 9.75
N LEU A 229 -7.36 3.25 8.62
CA LEU A 229 -7.62 1.92 8.06
C LEU A 229 -6.31 1.24 7.65
N PHE A 230 -5.38 1.98 7.05
CA PHE A 230 -4.05 1.48 6.74
C PHE A 230 -3.29 1.00 7.99
N GLU A 231 -3.25 1.81 9.06
CA GLU A 231 -2.58 1.44 10.31
C GLU A 231 -3.25 0.24 11.00
N ARG A 232 -4.58 0.14 10.94
CA ARG A 232 -5.33 -0.99 11.49
C ARG A 232 -5.09 -2.28 10.72
N ILE A 233 -5.05 -2.20 9.38
CA ILE A 233 -4.66 -3.33 8.54
C ILE A 233 -3.26 -3.79 8.94
N VAL A 234 -2.30 -2.89 9.03
CA VAL A 234 -0.93 -3.21 9.47
C VAL A 234 -0.92 -3.92 10.84
N GLY A 235 -1.62 -3.36 11.84
CA GLY A 235 -1.70 -3.98 13.17
C GLY A 235 -2.38 -5.35 13.19
N ALA A 236 -3.46 -5.54 12.42
CA ALA A 236 -4.15 -6.83 12.31
C ALA A 236 -3.28 -7.89 11.62
N ILE A 237 -2.46 -7.47 10.64
CA ILE A 237 -1.50 -8.33 9.96
C ILE A 237 -0.41 -8.77 10.94
N GLU A 238 0.17 -7.86 11.70
CA GLU A 238 1.18 -8.15 12.73
C GLU A 238 0.67 -9.13 13.79
N HIS A 239 -0.58 -8.98 14.22
CA HIS A 239 -1.19 -9.88 15.18
C HIS A 239 -1.40 -11.29 14.60
N THR A 240 -1.86 -11.41 13.35
CA THR A 240 -2.06 -12.70 12.66
C THR A 240 -0.73 -13.41 12.39
N ALA A 241 0.27 -12.62 12.05
CA ALA A 241 1.66 -12.99 11.85
C ALA A 241 2.28 -13.66 13.08
N GLN A 242 2.05 -13.15 14.29
CA GLN A 242 2.70 -13.60 15.54
C GLN A 242 2.23 -14.96 16.08
N ARG A 243 1.34 -15.70 15.40
CA ARG A 243 1.04 -17.10 15.76
C ARG A 243 2.28 -17.97 15.54
N GLY A 244 3.10 -18.09 16.57
CA GLY A 244 4.21 -19.04 16.63
C GLY A 244 3.73 -20.49 16.45
N ALA A 245 4.68 -21.40 16.20
CA ALA A 245 4.40 -22.83 16.06
C ALA A 245 3.41 -23.30 17.13
N PRO A 246 2.41 -24.14 16.79
CA PRO A 246 1.32 -24.48 17.70
C PRO A 246 1.92 -25.03 18.99
N ARG A 247 1.89 -24.20 20.05
CA ARG A 247 2.45 -24.54 21.38
C ARG A 247 1.86 -25.84 21.90
N LEU A 248 0.64 -26.15 21.48
CA LEU A 248 -0.07 -27.38 21.77
C LEU A 248 0.63 -28.62 21.19
N LEU A 249 1.20 -28.56 19.99
CA LEU A 249 1.94 -29.68 19.40
C LEU A 249 3.27 -29.91 20.14
N LEU A 250 3.97 -28.84 20.51
CA LEU A 250 5.15 -28.90 21.37
C LEU A 250 4.82 -29.47 22.76
N LEU A 251 3.71 -29.06 23.36
CA LEU A 251 3.21 -29.60 24.63
C LEU A 251 2.80 -31.08 24.51
N VAL A 252 2.18 -31.50 23.40
CA VAL A 252 1.84 -32.90 23.14
C VAL A 252 3.10 -33.75 23.00
N VAL A 253 4.10 -33.28 22.25
CA VAL A 253 5.40 -33.97 22.12
C VAL A 253 6.10 -34.05 23.48
N LEU A 254 6.10 -32.95 24.26
CA LEU A 254 6.66 -32.92 25.62
C LEU A 254 5.90 -33.87 26.56
N ALA A 255 4.58 -33.94 26.45
CA ALA A 255 3.72 -34.81 27.26
C ALA A 255 3.94 -36.29 26.93
N ILE A 256 4.04 -36.65 25.64
CA ILE A 256 4.38 -38.00 25.18
C ILE A 256 5.76 -38.40 25.71
N TYR A 257 6.76 -37.51 25.56
CA TYR A 257 8.10 -37.74 26.09
C TYR A 257 8.09 -37.95 27.62
N SER A 258 7.35 -37.12 28.35
CA SER A 258 7.22 -37.22 29.82
C SER A 258 6.55 -38.52 30.25
N LEU A 259 5.49 -38.94 29.54
CA LEU A 259 4.80 -40.22 29.77
C LEU A 259 5.72 -41.42 29.50
N LEU A 260 6.50 -41.38 28.42
CA LEU A 260 7.45 -42.44 28.08
C LEU A 260 8.56 -42.54 29.13
N THR A 261 9.05 -41.40 29.61
CA THR A 261 10.05 -41.28 30.68
C THR A 261 9.51 -41.87 31.99
N LEU A 262 8.28 -41.51 32.38
CA LEU A 262 7.62 -42.05 33.58
C LEU A 262 7.37 -43.55 33.47
N PHE A 263 7.00 -44.05 32.28
CA PHE A 263 6.84 -45.48 32.02
C PHE A 263 8.17 -46.24 32.20
N LEU A 264 9.26 -45.72 31.66
CA LEU A 264 10.60 -46.30 31.78
C LEU A 264 11.13 -46.25 33.22
N LEU A 265 10.88 -45.17 33.95
CA LEU A 265 11.24 -45.04 35.37
C LEU A 265 10.48 -46.03 36.27
N ARG A 266 9.20 -46.32 35.95
CA ARG A 266 8.37 -47.27 36.70
C ARG A 266 8.86 -48.73 36.59
N LEU A 267 9.65 -49.06 35.58
CA LEU A 267 10.23 -50.40 35.37
C LEU A 267 11.51 -50.67 36.21
N GLY A 268 11.92 -49.74 37.07
CA GLY A 268 12.65 -50.05 38.32
C GLY A 268 14.13 -50.45 38.23
N ASN A 269 14.78 -50.42 37.07
CA ASN A 269 16.21 -50.76 36.94
C ASN A 269 17.07 -49.53 36.65
N ALA A 270 18.25 -49.42 37.27
CA ALA A 270 19.21 -48.32 37.04
C ALA A 270 19.59 -48.13 35.55
N VAL A 271 19.52 -49.22 34.77
CA VAL A 271 19.70 -49.23 33.31
C VAL A 271 18.61 -48.42 32.59
N ALA A 272 17.38 -48.41 33.10
CA ALA A 272 16.27 -47.65 32.52
C ALA A 272 16.46 -46.14 32.70
N ILE A 273 17.01 -45.70 33.85
CA ILE A 273 17.33 -44.28 34.09
C ILE A 273 18.37 -43.79 33.09
N ILE A 274 19.46 -44.55 32.92
CA ILE A 274 20.55 -44.20 31.98
C ILE A 274 20.04 -44.21 30.53
N SER A 275 19.20 -45.19 30.18
CA SER A 275 18.61 -45.28 28.83
C SER A 275 17.67 -44.10 28.53
N THR A 276 16.92 -43.63 29.52
CA THR A 276 16.00 -42.50 29.38
C THR A 276 16.77 -41.17 29.28
N LEU A 277 17.85 -41.02 30.06
CA LEU A 277 18.75 -39.87 29.98
C LEU A 277 19.49 -39.83 28.64
N ALA A 278 19.98 -40.99 28.17
CA ALA A 278 20.61 -41.12 26.86
C ALA A 278 19.61 -40.85 25.72
N LEU A 279 18.38 -41.37 25.81
CA LEU A 279 17.33 -41.10 24.83
C LEU A 279 16.94 -39.63 24.84
N GLY A 280 16.87 -38.98 26.01
CA GLY A 280 16.61 -37.55 26.16
C GLY A 280 17.70 -36.67 25.58
N VAL A 281 18.97 -37.01 25.83
CA VAL A 281 20.13 -36.31 25.27
C VAL A 281 20.23 -36.54 23.76
N VAL A 282 20.02 -37.76 23.28
CA VAL A 282 20.05 -38.10 21.84
C VAL A 282 18.85 -37.53 21.09
N SER A 283 17.66 -37.49 21.70
CA SER A 283 16.48 -36.85 21.09
C SER A 283 16.57 -35.33 21.16
N SER A 284 17.19 -34.74 22.19
CA SER A 284 17.44 -33.30 22.26
C SER A 284 18.55 -32.85 21.30
N LEU A 285 19.68 -33.54 21.27
CA LEU A 285 20.78 -33.29 20.31
C LEU A 285 20.37 -33.67 18.90
N GLY A 286 19.69 -34.80 18.71
CA GLY A 286 19.16 -35.25 17.43
C GLY A 286 18.07 -34.31 16.91
N ALA A 287 17.17 -33.82 17.77
CA ALA A 287 16.23 -32.76 17.39
C ALA A 287 16.99 -31.49 16.97
N TRP A 288 18.05 -31.09 17.66
CA TRP A 288 18.83 -29.91 17.28
C TRP A 288 19.65 -30.08 15.98
N VAL A 289 20.15 -31.28 15.71
CA VAL A 289 21.02 -31.60 14.55
C VAL A 289 20.21 -32.06 13.33
N LEU A 290 19.04 -32.68 13.52
CA LEU A 290 18.15 -33.19 12.46
C LEU A 290 16.91 -32.30 12.23
N LEU A 291 16.63 -31.31 13.09
CA LEU A 291 15.64 -30.24 12.80
C LEU A 291 16.24 -28.88 12.41
N PRO A 292 17.36 -28.73 11.68
CA PRO A 292 17.45 -27.56 10.82
C PRO A 292 16.42 -27.78 9.70
N PRO A 293 15.35 -26.98 9.60
CA PRO A 293 14.49 -27.07 8.43
C PRO A 293 15.31 -26.67 7.23
N GLU A 294 15.03 -27.32 6.10
CA GLU A 294 15.71 -27.13 4.83
C GLU A 294 15.64 -25.69 4.30
N THR A 295 14.80 -24.82 4.88
CA THR A 295 14.66 -23.43 4.49
C THR A 295 15.22 -22.46 5.56
N PRO A 296 16.35 -21.76 5.27
CA PRO A 296 16.92 -20.76 6.18
C PRO A 296 16.01 -19.53 6.37
N ARG A 297 15.00 -19.38 5.52
CA ARG A 297 14.09 -18.24 5.47
C ARG A 297 12.66 -18.71 5.24
N LEU A 298 11.73 -18.16 6.02
CA LEU A 298 10.29 -18.31 5.81
C LEU A 298 9.73 -16.97 5.34
N THR A 299 9.05 -16.97 4.19
CA THR A 299 8.36 -15.79 3.68
C THR A 299 6.87 -16.08 3.62
N SER A 300 6.06 -15.20 4.21
CA SER A 300 4.61 -15.21 4.08
C SER A 300 4.16 -13.90 3.48
N THR A 301 3.33 -13.98 2.44
CA THR A 301 2.72 -12.82 1.82
C THR A 301 1.27 -12.75 2.24
N LEU A 302 0.84 -11.58 2.69
CA LEU A 302 -0.56 -11.20 2.76
C LEU A 302 -0.79 -10.09 1.74
N SER A 303 -1.84 -10.23 0.94
CA SER A 303 -2.26 -9.17 0.04
C SER A 303 -3.65 -8.69 0.41
N LEU A 304 -3.85 -7.40 0.22
CA LEU A 304 -5.12 -6.72 0.35
C LEU A 304 -5.42 -6.05 -0.98
N THR A 305 -6.54 -6.40 -1.59
CA THR A 305 -6.99 -5.86 -2.86
C THR A 305 -8.24 -5.03 -2.63
N ILE A 306 -8.17 -3.73 -2.91
CA ILE A 306 -9.30 -2.82 -2.73
C ILE A 306 -9.84 -2.43 -4.11
N CYS A 307 -11.05 -2.89 -4.38
CA CYS A 307 -11.73 -2.81 -5.67
C CYS A 307 -12.80 -1.71 -5.65
N GLY A 308 -12.97 -1.07 -6.80
CA GLY A 308 -14.13 -0.21 -7.07
C GLY A 308 -14.26 0.00 -8.58
N GLY A 309 -15.43 -0.29 -9.14
CA GLY A 309 -15.55 -0.41 -10.59
C GLY A 309 -14.58 -1.46 -11.14
N GLU A 310 -13.90 -1.16 -12.25
CA GLU A 310 -13.06 -2.12 -12.98
C GLU A 310 -11.60 -2.24 -12.48
N LEU A 311 -11.16 -1.32 -11.62
CA LEU A 311 -9.78 -1.24 -11.14
C LEU A 311 -9.68 -1.59 -9.65
N ALA A 312 -8.49 -2.03 -9.24
CA ALA A 312 -8.17 -2.29 -7.85
C ALA A 312 -6.74 -1.84 -7.47
N ALA A 313 -6.61 -1.44 -6.21
CA ALA A 313 -5.33 -1.20 -5.56
C ALA A 313 -4.89 -2.46 -4.82
N ASN A 314 -3.74 -3.02 -5.18
CA ASN A 314 -3.15 -4.18 -4.51
C ASN A 314 -2.05 -3.72 -3.54
N LEU A 315 -2.30 -3.93 -2.25
CA LEU A 315 -1.37 -3.69 -1.16
C LEU A 315 -0.78 -5.03 -0.71
N ARG A 316 0.55 -5.13 -0.65
CA ARG A 316 1.22 -6.39 -0.29
C ARG A 316 2.12 -6.21 0.91
N PHE A 317 2.03 -7.17 1.82
CA PHE A 317 2.82 -7.24 3.03
C PHE A 317 3.60 -8.55 3.02
N HIS A 318 4.91 -8.43 3.02
CA HIS A 318 5.81 -9.58 3.03
C HIS A 318 6.40 -9.72 4.42
N SER A 319 5.90 -10.69 5.19
CA SER A 319 6.52 -11.09 6.44
C SER A 319 7.67 -12.03 6.16
N ILE A 320 8.86 -11.67 6.64
CA ILE A 320 10.08 -12.43 6.46
C ILE A 320 10.60 -12.80 7.84
N TYR A 321 10.81 -14.09 8.03
CA TYR A 321 11.45 -14.64 9.22
C TYR A 321 12.79 -15.25 8.82
N ASN A 322 13.86 -14.76 9.43
CA ASN A 322 15.22 -15.19 9.12
C ASN A 322 15.79 -16.03 10.26
N ARG A 323 16.26 -17.23 9.94
CA ARG A 323 16.85 -18.14 10.93
C ARG A 323 18.34 -17.89 11.17
N PRO A 324 19.20 -17.73 10.15
CA PRO A 324 20.56 -17.25 10.38
C PRO A 324 20.56 -15.72 10.60
N ARG A 325 21.57 -15.21 11.29
CA ARG A 325 21.90 -13.79 11.25
C ARG A 325 22.52 -13.50 9.88
N GLY A 326 22.12 -12.42 9.22
CA GLY A 326 22.74 -12.05 7.96
C GLY A 326 22.08 -10.87 7.26
N GLU A 327 22.78 -10.35 6.27
CA GLU A 327 22.27 -9.39 5.31
C GLU A 327 21.30 -10.10 4.35
N LEU A 328 20.10 -9.56 4.22
CA LEU A 328 19.08 -10.02 3.31
C LEU A 328 18.99 -9.05 2.14
N ASN A 329 19.18 -9.58 0.94
CA ASN A 329 18.87 -8.89 -0.30
C ASN A 329 17.59 -9.48 -0.90
N LEU A 330 16.61 -8.63 -1.17
CA LEU A 330 15.30 -9.03 -1.65
C LEU A 330 15.00 -8.29 -2.96
N ASP A 331 14.56 -9.05 -3.97
CA ASP A 331 14.01 -8.51 -5.22
C ASP A 331 12.57 -8.00 -5.01
N LEU A 332 12.41 -7.11 -4.03
CA LEU A 332 11.15 -6.51 -3.61
C LEU A 332 11.40 -5.03 -3.28
N VAL A 333 10.63 -4.13 -3.87
CA VAL A 333 10.65 -2.70 -3.52
C VAL A 333 9.58 -2.45 -2.45
N GLY A 334 10.02 -2.08 -1.25
CA GLY A 334 9.13 -1.89 -0.11
C GLY A 334 9.80 -1.18 1.05
N HIS A 335 9.01 -0.82 2.05
CA HIS A 335 9.46 -0.22 3.30
C HIS A 335 9.27 -1.21 4.46
N PRO A 336 10.29 -1.50 5.29
CA PRO A 336 10.10 -2.23 6.53
C PRO A 336 9.18 -1.44 7.47
N ILE A 337 8.14 -2.07 8.01
CA ILE A 337 7.18 -1.40 8.89
C ILE A 337 7.84 -0.99 10.22
N GLU A 338 8.77 -1.81 10.69
CA GLU A 338 9.58 -1.52 11.89
C GLU A 338 10.81 -0.71 11.49
N ASP A 339 11.04 0.42 12.16
CA ASP A 339 12.18 1.31 11.93
C ASP A 339 13.50 0.56 12.06
N ARG A 340 14.29 0.58 10.98
CA ARG A 340 15.60 -0.08 10.89
C ARG A 340 16.44 0.52 9.78
N SER A 341 17.74 0.26 9.80
CA SER A 341 18.63 0.66 8.71
C SER A 341 18.44 -0.24 7.50
N TYR A 342 18.33 0.35 6.31
CA TYR A 342 18.24 -0.40 5.06
C TYR A 342 18.69 0.41 3.85
N VAL A 343 19.08 -0.30 2.79
CA VAL A 343 19.34 0.27 1.47
C VAL A 343 18.22 -0.18 0.55
N ILE A 344 17.67 0.74 -0.23
CA ILE A 344 16.62 0.44 -1.21
C ILE A 344 17.04 0.99 -2.58
N GLY A 345 16.59 0.34 -3.63
CA GLY A 345 16.71 0.87 -4.98
C GLY A 345 15.51 0.45 -5.83
N PRO A 346 15.49 0.82 -7.12
CA PRO A 346 14.36 0.54 -8.01
C PRO A 346 14.04 -0.95 -8.20
N ARG A 347 14.94 -1.86 -7.81
CA ARG A 347 14.80 -3.31 -8.03
C ARG A 347 14.68 -4.14 -6.76
N GLY A 348 14.99 -3.57 -5.60
CA GLY A 348 15.07 -4.37 -4.39
C GLY A 348 15.43 -3.59 -3.14
N ILE A 349 15.44 -4.30 -2.03
CA ILE A 349 15.79 -3.79 -0.71
C ILE A 349 16.83 -4.70 -0.06
N THR A 350 17.76 -4.10 0.67
CA THR A 350 18.82 -4.78 1.40
C THR A 350 18.85 -4.29 2.86
N PHE A 351 18.84 -5.22 3.81
CA PHE A 351 18.92 -4.90 5.24
C PHE A 351 19.41 -6.11 6.04
N SER A 352 19.84 -5.90 7.27
CA SER A 352 20.28 -6.98 8.16
C SER A 352 19.17 -7.41 9.11
N LEU A 353 19.06 -8.72 9.35
CA LEU A 353 18.24 -9.30 10.40
C LEU A 353 19.08 -10.11 11.37
N GLU A 354 18.79 -9.98 12.66
CA GLU A 354 19.32 -10.85 13.68
C GLU A 354 18.70 -12.25 13.61
N ARG A 355 19.37 -13.21 14.24
CA ARG A 355 18.92 -14.61 14.25
C ARG A 355 17.56 -14.75 14.93
N GLY A 356 16.59 -15.30 14.20
CA GLY A 356 15.25 -15.53 14.72
C GLY A 356 14.39 -14.27 14.76
N GLU A 357 14.85 -13.18 14.17
CA GLU A 357 14.09 -11.96 14.00
C GLU A 357 13.08 -12.10 12.86
N ARG A 358 11.98 -11.36 12.96
CA ARG A 358 10.97 -11.20 11.93
C ARG A 358 10.91 -9.73 11.55
N THR A 359 10.71 -9.45 10.26
CA THR A 359 10.30 -8.13 9.80
C THR A 359 9.10 -8.27 8.86
N THR A 360 8.30 -7.22 8.75
CA THR A 360 7.28 -7.08 7.71
C THR A 360 7.65 -5.94 6.79
N ILE A 361 7.56 -6.19 5.48
CA ILE A 361 7.83 -5.19 4.45
C ILE A 361 6.51 -4.85 3.79
N PHE A 362 6.16 -3.56 3.82
CA PHE A 362 5.09 -2.99 3.02
C PHE A 362 5.61 -2.71 1.61
N ALA A 363 5.15 -3.49 0.64
CA ALA A 363 5.58 -3.32 -0.74
C ALA A 363 4.90 -2.11 -1.40
N LYS A 364 5.52 -1.62 -2.46
CA LYS A 364 4.95 -0.58 -3.32
C LYS A 364 3.56 -1.02 -3.86
N PRO A 365 2.51 -0.21 -3.66
CA PRO A 365 1.17 -0.51 -4.19
C PRO A 365 1.15 -0.66 -5.71
N ILE A 366 0.37 -1.62 -6.21
CA ILE A 366 0.29 -1.94 -7.64
C ILE A 366 -1.17 -1.84 -8.10
N LEU A 367 -1.37 -1.30 -9.31
CA LEU A 367 -2.67 -1.31 -9.99
C LEU A 367 -2.92 -2.68 -10.61
N SER A 368 -4.12 -3.23 -10.39
CA SER A 368 -4.58 -4.44 -11.07
C SER A 368 -6.04 -4.30 -11.50
N PRO A 369 -6.53 -5.15 -12.41
CA PRO A 369 -7.97 -5.32 -12.60
C PRO A 369 -8.65 -5.71 -11.27
N ALA A 370 -9.89 -5.28 -11.07
CA ALA A 370 -10.67 -5.70 -9.92
C ALA A 370 -11.11 -7.17 -10.07
N PRO A 371 -10.80 -8.07 -9.12
CA PRO A 371 -11.31 -9.45 -9.13
C PRO A 371 -12.75 -9.57 -8.61
N LEU A 372 -13.27 -8.55 -7.93
CA LEU A 372 -14.63 -8.51 -7.39
C LEU A 372 -15.22 -7.12 -7.62
N VAL A 373 -16.38 -7.07 -8.27
CA VAL A 373 -16.98 -5.82 -8.74
C VAL A 373 -18.47 -5.79 -8.40
N TRP A 374 -18.97 -4.63 -8.00
CA TRP A 374 -20.40 -4.35 -7.94
C TRP A 374 -20.92 -3.99 -9.34
N GLN A 375 -21.91 -4.75 -9.82
CA GLN A 375 -22.67 -4.43 -11.03
C GLN A 375 -24.15 -4.31 -10.66
N GLY A 376 -24.59 -3.06 -10.42
CA GLY A 376 -25.88 -2.81 -9.78
C GLY A 376 -25.93 -3.48 -8.40
N SER A 377 -27.02 -4.20 -8.12
CA SER A 377 -27.23 -4.87 -6.84
C SER A 377 -26.49 -6.22 -6.68
N SER A 378 -25.66 -6.60 -7.64
CA SER A 378 -24.98 -7.90 -7.66
C SER A 378 -23.47 -7.76 -7.57
N LEU A 379 -22.84 -8.66 -6.81
CA LEU A 379 -21.39 -8.84 -6.75
C LEU A 379 -20.97 -9.86 -7.80
N ILE A 380 -20.01 -9.51 -8.65
CA ILE A 380 -19.51 -10.39 -9.70
C ILE A 380 -18.04 -10.67 -9.44
N ASN A 381 -17.68 -11.95 -9.40
CA ASN A 381 -16.29 -12.37 -9.38
C ASN A 381 -15.76 -12.36 -10.82
N THR A 382 -14.98 -11.35 -11.16
CA THR A 382 -14.30 -11.20 -12.45
C THR A 382 -12.89 -11.81 -12.43
N GLY A 383 -12.46 -12.32 -11.29
CA GLY A 383 -11.17 -13.01 -11.12
C GLY A 383 -11.20 -14.45 -11.62
N SER A 384 -10.01 -15.06 -11.68
CA SER A 384 -9.84 -16.47 -12.06
C SER A 384 -9.93 -17.47 -10.90
N GLU A 385 -9.98 -16.98 -9.66
CA GLU A 385 -10.03 -17.80 -8.45
C GLU A 385 -11.42 -17.71 -7.80
N SER A 386 -11.84 -18.79 -7.16
CA SER A 386 -13.07 -18.79 -6.34
C SER A 386 -12.88 -17.96 -5.08
N LEU A 387 -13.94 -17.28 -4.67
CA LEU A 387 -13.96 -16.38 -3.52
C LEU A 387 -14.74 -17.01 -2.36
N SER A 388 -14.04 -17.23 -1.26
CA SER A 388 -14.58 -17.82 -0.03
C SER A 388 -14.90 -16.75 1.02
N ASN A 389 -15.72 -17.10 2.02
CA ASN A 389 -16.08 -16.22 3.14
C ASN A 389 -16.55 -14.83 2.68
N VAL A 390 -17.49 -14.81 1.72
CA VAL A 390 -18.04 -13.57 1.21
C VAL A 390 -18.94 -12.96 2.28
N TYR A 391 -18.60 -11.75 2.72
CA TYR A 391 -19.34 -10.98 3.71
C TYR A 391 -19.69 -9.63 3.13
N VAL A 392 -20.93 -9.17 3.32
CA VAL A 392 -21.35 -7.85 2.85
C VAL A 392 -21.81 -7.02 4.04
N ASN A 393 -21.15 -5.88 4.27
CA ASN A 393 -21.48 -4.96 5.36
C ASN A 393 -22.94 -4.49 5.22
N GLY A 394 -23.77 -4.79 6.23
CA GLY A 394 -25.22 -4.54 6.23
C GLY A 394 -26.10 -5.72 5.82
N PHE A 395 -25.53 -6.77 5.20
CA PHE A 395 -26.26 -7.98 4.77
C PHE A 395 -25.77 -9.28 5.44
N GLY A 396 -24.56 -9.28 5.99
CA GLY A 396 -23.99 -10.44 6.70
C GLY A 396 -23.21 -11.40 5.80
N MET A 397 -22.87 -12.57 6.38
CA MET A 397 -22.15 -13.63 5.69
C MET A 397 -23.01 -14.29 4.60
N GLN A 398 -22.42 -14.55 3.45
CA GLN A 398 -23.08 -15.21 2.33
C GLN A 398 -22.66 -16.68 2.29
N ASP A 399 -23.64 -17.58 2.25
CA ASP A 399 -23.44 -19.02 2.51
C ASP A 399 -22.67 -19.76 1.40
N ASN A 400 -22.54 -19.17 0.22
CA ASN A 400 -21.93 -19.81 -0.94
C ASN A 400 -20.57 -19.19 -1.28
N GLU A 401 -19.63 -20.05 -1.66
CA GLU A 401 -18.43 -19.64 -2.38
C GLU A 401 -18.81 -19.00 -3.72
N LEU A 402 -18.21 -17.87 -4.04
CA LEU A 402 -18.47 -17.15 -5.29
C LEU A 402 -17.45 -17.57 -6.35
N LEU A 403 -17.90 -18.42 -7.27
CA LEU A 403 -17.10 -18.95 -8.37
C LEU A 403 -16.75 -17.86 -9.41
N PRO A 404 -15.67 -18.04 -10.19
CA PRO A 404 -15.31 -17.14 -11.30
C PRO A 404 -16.47 -16.92 -12.28
N GLU A 405 -16.69 -15.67 -12.69
CA GLU A 405 -17.74 -15.19 -13.60
C GLU A 405 -19.18 -15.34 -13.07
N PHE A 406 -19.38 -15.80 -11.84
CA PHE A 406 -20.70 -15.86 -11.22
C PHE A 406 -21.06 -14.55 -10.51
N ALA A 407 -22.36 -14.26 -10.53
CA ALA A 407 -22.96 -13.15 -9.82
C ALA A 407 -23.64 -13.63 -8.53
N LEU A 408 -23.45 -12.88 -7.45
CA LEU A 408 -24.12 -13.06 -6.17
C LEU A 408 -24.98 -11.83 -5.89
N VAL A 409 -26.27 -12.05 -5.69
CA VAL A 409 -27.16 -11.04 -5.11
C VAL A 409 -27.10 -11.21 -3.59
N PRO A 410 -26.57 -10.23 -2.83
CA PRO A 410 -26.51 -10.32 -1.39
C PRO A 410 -27.92 -10.51 -0.82
N ALA A 411 -28.06 -11.43 0.12
CA ALA A 411 -29.28 -11.61 0.88
C ALA A 411 -28.99 -11.46 2.37
N ASN A 412 -29.97 -10.96 3.12
CA ASN A 412 -29.96 -10.99 4.59
C ASN A 412 -30.09 -12.44 5.04
N LYS A 413 -28.96 -13.14 5.06
CA LYS A 413 -28.87 -14.54 5.46
C LYS A 413 -27.66 -14.68 6.37
N SER A 414 -27.78 -15.62 7.30
CA SER A 414 -26.74 -16.09 8.20
C SER A 414 -26.56 -15.35 9.53
N THR A 415 -26.58 -16.18 10.58
CA THR A 415 -26.21 -15.95 11.99
C THR A 415 -24.75 -16.35 12.26
N THR A 416 -23.93 -16.51 11.21
CA THR A 416 -22.55 -16.95 11.35
C THR A 416 -21.65 -15.73 11.56
N ASP A 417 -20.88 -15.75 12.64
CA ASP A 417 -19.97 -14.65 12.94
C ASP A 417 -18.90 -14.51 11.83
N PRO A 418 -18.70 -13.29 11.28
CA PRO A 418 -17.65 -13.06 10.30
C PRO A 418 -16.25 -13.20 10.94
N PRO A 419 -15.21 -13.44 10.13
CA PRO A 419 -13.83 -13.38 10.61
C PRO A 419 -13.55 -12.09 11.37
N SER A 420 -12.79 -12.16 12.47
CA SER A 420 -12.49 -10.99 13.32
C SER A 420 -11.88 -9.81 12.53
N LEU A 421 -11.08 -10.13 11.50
CA LEU A 421 -10.51 -9.14 10.59
C LEU A 421 -11.58 -8.31 9.86
N TYR A 422 -12.75 -8.88 9.58
CA TYR A 422 -13.83 -8.16 8.90
C TYR A 422 -14.53 -7.21 9.87
N LEU A 423 -14.79 -7.66 11.10
CA LEU A 423 -15.40 -6.84 12.16
C LEU A 423 -14.55 -5.61 12.49
N ASP A 424 -13.22 -5.76 12.50
CA ASP A 424 -12.29 -4.66 12.74
C ASP A 424 -12.35 -3.59 11.64
N LEU A 425 -12.68 -3.99 10.40
CA LEU A 425 -12.73 -3.12 9.22
C LEU A 425 -14.14 -2.57 8.93
N GLU A 426 -15.20 -3.26 9.37
CA GLU A 426 -16.60 -2.91 9.09
C GLU A 426 -16.94 -1.47 9.51
N ASN A 427 -16.44 -1.03 10.66
CA ASN A 427 -16.71 0.29 11.22
C ASN A 427 -16.03 1.45 10.46
N HIS A 428 -15.07 1.16 9.59
CA HIS A 428 -14.28 2.16 8.86
C HIS A 428 -14.63 2.21 7.37
N LEU A 429 -15.48 1.29 6.91
CA LEU A 429 -15.85 1.14 5.51
C LEU A 429 -17.35 1.41 5.32
N PRO A 430 -17.76 1.94 4.16
CA PRO A 430 -19.17 2.24 3.91
C PRO A 430 -20.01 0.96 3.93
N ARG A 431 -21.28 1.10 4.32
CA ARG A 431 -22.27 0.02 4.18
C ARG A 431 -22.36 -0.42 2.72
N GLY A 432 -22.59 -1.71 2.50
CA GLY A 432 -22.53 -2.31 1.16
C GLY A 432 -21.11 -2.67 0.72
N THR A 433 -20.07 -2.44 1.53
CA THR A 433 -18.74 -2.97 1.24
C THR A 433 -18.75 -4.50 1.36
N ALA A 434 -18.25 -5.18 0.34
CA ALA A 434 -18.10 -6.63 0.33
C ALA A 434 -16.66 -7.04 0.65
N PHE A 435 -16.50 -8.13 1.39
CA PHE A 435 -15.24 -8.73 1.76
C PHE A 435 -15.23 -10.18 1.27
N ALA A 436 -14.11 -10.64 0.75
CA ALA A 436 -13.95 -12.03 0.32
C ALA A 436 -12.49 -12.46 0.43
N LEU A 437 -12.25 -13.77 0.48
CA LEU A 437 -10.91 -14.37 0.50
C LEU A 437 -10.65 -15.20 -0.74
N ALA A 438 -9.59 -14.83 -1.46
CA ALA A 438 -8.96 -15.65 -2.49
C ALA A 438 -7.64 -16.22 -1.90
N GLY A 439 -7.70 -17.40 -1.30
CA GLY A 439 -6.56 -17.98 -0.57
C GLY A 439 -6.08 -17.11 0.60
N ARG A 440 -4.95 -16.40 0.42
CA ARG A 440 -4.39 -15.45 1.41
C ARG A 440 -4.56 -13.97 1.00
N ASN A 441 -5.33 -13.71 -0.05
CA ASN A 441 -5.66 -12.37 -0.50
C ASN A 441 -7.02 -11.96 0.06
N LEU A 442 -7.04 -10.91 0.88
CA LEU A 442 -8.28 -10.24 1.29
C LEU A 442 -8.71 -9.30 0.17
N ILE A 443 -9.90 -9.49 -0.35
CA ILE A 443 -10.51 -8.64 -1.37
C ILE A 443 -11.62 -7.84 -0.72
N ILE A 444 -11.57 -6.52 -0.91
CA ILE A 444 -12.58 -5.57 -0.45
C ILE A 444 -13.17 -4.89 -1.69
N ALA A 445 -14.46 -5.11 -1.96
CA ALA A 445 -15.17 -4.42 -3.04
C ALA A 445 -16.06 -3.31 -2.46
N LEU A 446 -15.67 -2.08 -2.76
CA LEU A 446 -16.37 -0.88 -2.32
C LEU A 446 -17.63 -0.65 -3.16
N PRO A 447 -18.74 -0.20 -2.55
CA PRO A 447 -20.02 -0.02 -3.24
C PRO A 447 -19.94 1.12 -4.27
N THR A 448 -20.68 0.97 -5.36
CA THR A 448 -20.97 2.04 -6.32
C THR A 448 -22.12 2.91 -5.79
N GLU A 449 -22.05 4.24 -5.97
CA GLU A 449 -23.00 5.16 -5.31
C GLU A 449 -24.45 5.03 -5.79
N THR A 450 -24.71 4.32 -6.89
CA THR A 450 -26.07 3.90 -7.26
C THR A 450 -26.75 3.01 -6.20
N ASP A 451 -26.02 2.54 -5.20
CA ASP A 451 -26.49 1.56 -4.22
C ASP A 451 -26.64 2.13 -2.78
N ILE A 452 -26.42 3.43 -2.57
CA ILE A 452 -26.63 4.10 -1.25
C ILE A 452 -28.12 4.40 -1.01
N SER A 453 -28.98 4.32 -2.02
CA SER A 453 -30.44 4.37 -1.87
C SER A 453 -31.04 3.02 -1.45
N MET A 454 -30.46 2.34 -0.45
CA MET A 454 -31.18 1.30 0.28
C MET A 454 -31.91 1.95 1.46
N PRO A 455 -33.21 1.70 1.63
CA PRO A 455 -34.03 2.47 2.55
C PRO A 455 -33.57 2.28 4.01
N PRO A 456 -33.79 3.27 4.89
CA PRO A 456 -33.69 3.06 6.32
C PRO A 456 -34.73 2.00 6.69
N HIS A 457 -34.31 0.85 7.21
CA HIS A 457 -35.28 -0.07 7.79
C HIS A 457 -35.88 0.61 9.02
N GLU A 458 -37.18 0.87 8.94
CA GLU A 458 -38.03 1.22 10.07
C GLU A 458 -37.74 0.27 11.23
N ASN A 459 -37.40 0.87 12.38
CA ASN A 459 -37.60 0.24 13.66
C ASN A 459 -39.08 -0.15 13.76
N SER A 460 -39.38 -1.41 13.51
CA SER A 460 -40.60 -2.05 13.98
C SER A 460 -40.21 -3.30 14.77
N LYS A 461 -40.07 -3.11 16.09
CA LYS A 461 -40.81 -3.85 17.13
C LYS A 461 -40.17 -3.62 18.52
N GLU A 462 -40.73 -2.67 19.26
CA GLU A 462 -41.34 -2.98 20.57
C GLU A 462 -42.81 -3.34 20.26
N PRO A 463 -43.46 -4.26 20.98
CA PRO A 463 -43.51 -4.33 22.46
C PRO A 463 -42.78 -5.51 23.11
#